data_AF-A0A2E9SNL9-F1
#
_entry.id   AF-A0A2E9SNL9-F1
#
_cell.length_a   1.000
_cell.length_b   1.000
_cell.length_c   1.000
_cell.angle_alpha   90.00
_cell.angle_beta   90.00
_cell.angle_gamma   90.00
#
_symmetry.space_group_name_H-M   'P 1'
#
loop_
_entity.id
_entity.type
_entity.pdbx_description
1 polymer ?
#
loop_
_entity_poly.entity_id
_entity_poly.type
_entity_poly.pdbx_seq_one_letter_code
_entity_poly.pdbx_strand_id
1 'polypeptide(L)'
;MKWFSARRAKKILDDGASQADEQQLEDTLAERQKILDKVVQSRRLVPYLNQVSILFQLLQDYVRGNYREIPWWTLGAIATALTYILIPLDAIPDAIPVAGFIDDVAVLKLCLELVSKDLDSYRRFRDARDSIEEPVRGADDGKPQT
;
A
#
# COMPACT_ATOMS: atom_id res chain seq x y z
N MET A 1 21.02 -2.04 -17.12
CA MET A 1 19.78 -1.25 -17.34
C MET A 1 18.83 -1.17 -16.13
N LYS A 2 19.22 -1.56 -14.89
CA LYS A 2 18.35 -1.45 -13.70
C LYS A 2 18.19 -0.01 -13.17
N TRP A 3 19.24 0.80 -13.29
CA TRP A 3 19.27 2.22 -12.90
C TRP A 3 18.14 3.07 -13.50
N PHE A 4 17.83 2.85 -14.78
CA PHE A 4 16.82 3.64 -15.49
C PHE A 4 15.38 3.30 -15.06
N SER A 5 15.11 2.07 -14.62
CA SER A 5 13.79 1.68 -14.11
C SER A 5 13.54 2.28 -12.72
N ALA A 6 14.52 2.19 -11.81
CA ALA A 6 14.42 2.79 -10.48
C ALA A 6 14.23 4.31 -10.51
N ARG A 7 14.97 5.03 -11.38
CA ARG A 7 14.82 6.48 -11.52
C ARG A 7 13.43 6.91 -12.00
N ARG A 8 12.84 6.13 -12.90
CA ARG A 8 11.48 6.40 -13.42
C ARG A 8 10.40 6.01 -12.43
N ALA A 9 10.55 4.89 -11.73
CA ALA A 9 9.70 4.52 -10.61
C ALA A 9 9.71 5.63 -9.54
N LYS A 10 10.88 6.17 -9.20
CA LYS A 10 10.99 7.28 -8.25
C LYS A 10 10.23 8.51 -8.73
N LYS A 11 10.37 8.86 -10.02
CA LYS A 11 9.65 9.99 -10.61
C LYS A 11 8.14 9.82 -10.53
N ILE A 12 7.61 8.63 -10.84
CA ILE A 12 6.17 8.33 -10.69
C ILE A 12 5.71 8.56 -9.27
N LEU A 13 6.46 8.03 -8.30
CA LEU A 13 6.11 8.15 -6.87
C LEU A 13 6.20 9.59 -6.38
N ASP A 14 7.27 10.32 -6.73
CA ASP A 14 7.43 11.73 -6.34
C ASP A 14 6.33 12.60 -6.96
N ASP A 15 6.06 12.46 -8.26
CA ASP A 15 5.07 13.26 -8.98
C ASP A 15 3.65 12.96 -8.48
N GLY A 16 3.30 11.67 -8.36
CA GLY A 16 2.00 11.23 -7.87
C GLY A 16 1.76 11.59 -6.40
N ALA A 17 2.75 11.39 -5.52
CA ALA A 17 2.63 11.76 -4.11
C ALA A 17 2.47 13.27 -3.89
N SER A 18 3.08 14.09 -4.74
CA SER A 18 2.99 15.56 -4.64
C SER A 18 1.64 16.09 -5.13
N GLN A 19 0.94 15.35 -5.99
CA GLN A 19 -0.36 15.72 -6.55
C GLN A 19 -1.53 15.03 -5.84
N ALA A 20 -1.25 14.01 -5.03
CA ALA A 20 -2.28 13.25 -4.34
C ALA A 20 -3.09 14.12 -3.38
N ASP A 21 -4.40 13.93 -3.45
CA ASP A 21 -5.40 14.48 -2.55
C ASP A 21 -6.17 13.34 -1.85
N GLU A 22 -7.10 13.68 -0.96
CA GLU A 22 -7.91 12.70 -0.25
C GLU A 22 -8.81 11.90 -1.19
N GLN A 23 -9.24 12.48 -2.32
CA GLN A 23 -10.02 11.79 -3.34
C GLN A 23 -9.22 10.64 -3.97
N GLN A 24 -7.93 10.85 -4.30
CA GLN A 24 -7.09 9.78 -4.85
C GLN A 24 -6.96 8.60 -3.88
N LEU A 25 -6.87 8.85 -2.57
CA LEU A 25 -6.84 7.79 -1.54
C LEU A 25 -8.14 7.00 -1.55
N GLU A 26 -9.29 7.69 -1.57
CA GLU A 26 -10.61 7.06 -1.60
C GLU A 26 -10.83 6.24 -2.88
N ASP A 27 -10.48 6.79 -4.04
CA ASP A 27 -10.57 6.10 -5.33
C ASP A 27 -9.70 4.84 -5.33
N THR A 28 -8.48 4.93 -4.80
CA THR A 28 -7.59 3.78 -4.65
C THR A 28 -8.19 2.70 -3.75
N LEU A 29 -8.83 3.10 -2.65
CA LEU A 29 -9.53 2.19 -1.74
C LEU A 29 -10.77 1.56 -2.39
N ALA A 30 -11.53 2.32 -3.19
CA ALA A 30 -12.69 1.83 -3.93
C ALA A 30 -12.28 0.76 -4.95
N GLU A 31 -11.11 0.91 -5.55
CA GLU A 31 -10.56 -0.01 -6.55
C GLU A 31 -9.73 -1.17 -5.96
N ARG A 32 -9.72 -1.32 -4.63
CA ARG A 32 -8.96 -2.34 -3.90
C ARG A 32 -9.11 -3.74 -4.49
N GLN A 33 -10.34 -4.19 -4.76
CA GLN A 33 -10.56 -5.55 -5.24
C GLN A 33 -9.91 -5.78 -6.61
N LYS A 34 -10.04 -4.80 -7.53
CA LYS A 34 -9.42 -4.89 -8.86
C LYS A 34 -7.89 -4.93 -8.76
N ILE A 35 -7.31 -4.15 -7.83
CA ILE A 35 -5.86 -4.15 -7.57
C ILE A 35 -5.41 -5.51 -7.03
N LEU A 36 -6.12 -6.05 -6.04
CA LEU A 36 -5.78 -7.36 -5.47
C LEU A 36 -5.90 -8.48 -6.51
N ASP A 37 -6.93 -8.46 -7.36
CA ASP A 37 -7.09 -9.43 -8.44
C ASP A 37 -5.92 -9.37 -9.42
N LYS A 38 -5.46 -8.16 -9.79
CA LYS A 38 -4.27 -7.97 -10.63
C LYS A 38 -2.98 -8.49 -9.98
N VAL A 39 -2.81 -8.24 -8.69
CA VAL A 39 -1.67 -8.75 -7.92
C VAL A 39 -1.68 -10.28 -7.87
N VAL A 40 -2.84 -10.89 -7.60
CA VAL A 40 -3.00 -12.35 -7.52
C VAL A 40 -2.76 -13.03 -8.87
N GLN A 41 -3.25 -12.44 -9.96
CA GLN A 41 -3.10 -12.97 -11.32
C GLN A 41 -1.68 -12.79 -11.87
N SER A 42 -0.90 -11.85 -11.34
CA SER A 42 0.46 -11.57 -11.81
C SER A 42 1.50 -12.39 -11.05
N ARG A 43 2.18 -13.33 -11.74
CA ARG A 43 3.29 -14.12 -11.14
C ARG A 43 4.39 -13.27 -10.52
N ARG A 44 4.57 -12.04 -11.00
CA ARG A 44 5.61 -11.12 -10.53
C ARG A 44 5.19 -10.32 -9.29
N LEU A 45 3.89 -10.02 -9.16
CA LEU A 45 3.34 -9.23 -8.06
C LEU A 45 2.82 -10.11 -6.91
N VAL A 46 2.42 -11.36 -7.18
CA VAL A 46 1.92 -12.30 -6.15
C VAL A 46 2.80 -12.40 -4.90
N PRO A 47 4.16 -12.34 -4.98
CA PRO A 47 5.00 -12.40 -3.78
C PRO A 47 4.84 -11.19 -2.85
N TYR A 48 4.23 -10.11 -3.33
CA TYR A 48 4.01 -8.86 -2.59
C TYR A 48 2.57 -8.70 -2.08
N LEU A 49 1.72 -9.71 -2.21
CA LEU A 49 0.29 -9.64 -1.84
C LEU A 49 0.09 -9.18 -0.39
N ASN A 50 0.89 -9.71 0.55
CA ASN A 50 0.80 -9.33 1.95
C ASN A 50 1.18 -7.86 2.17
N GLN A 51 2.20 -7.38 1.48
CA GLN A 51 2.65 -5.98 1.56
C GLN A 51 1.56 -5.07 0.99
N VAL A 52 1.00 -5.40 -0.17
CA VAL A 52 -0.13 -4.68 -0.78
C VAL A 52 -1.33 -4.61 0.18
N SER A 53 -1.67 -5.72 0.85
CA SER A 53 -2.73 -5.74 1.86
C SER A 53 -2.44 -4.78 3.04
N ILE A 54 -1.20 -4.70 3.51
CA ILE A 54 -0.81 -3.76 4.57
C ILE A 54 -0.93 -2.31 4.10
N LEU A 55 -0.51 -2.02 2.85
CA LEU A 55 -0.67 -0.69 2.27
C LEU A 55 -2.14 -0.25 2.24
N PHE A 56 -3.04 -1.15 1.85
CA PHE A 56 -4.48 -0.88 1.86
C PHE A 56 -5.05 -0.64 3.27
N GLN A 57 -4.59 -1.40 4.26
CA GLN A 57 -5.03 -1.22 5.65
C GLN A 57 -4.59 0.16 6.17
N LEU A 58 -3.36 0.57 5.86
CA LEU A 58 -2.84 1.89 6.23
C LEU A 58 -3.68 3.01 5.61
N LEU A 59 -3.95 2.97 4.30
CA LEU A 59 -4.81 3.98 3.64
C LEU A 59 -6.21 4.01 4.27
N GLN A 60 -6.78 2.84 4.58
CA GLN A 60 -8.10 2.74 5.17
C GLN A 60 -8.15 3.28 6.61
N ASP A 61 -7.15 2.98 7.44
CA ASP A 61 -7.05 3.52 8.80
C ASP A 61 -6.84 5.04 8.78
N TYR A 62 -6.12 5.57 7.78
CA TYR A 62 -6.00 7.01 7.59
C TYR A 62 -7.35 7.68 7.24
N VAL A 63 -8.03 7.19 6.21
CA VAL A 63 -9.34 7.72 5.77
C VAL A 63 -10.38 7.62 6.89
N ARG A 64 -10.36 6.54 7.68
CA ARG A 64 -11.24 6.38 8.85
C ARG A 64 -10.86 7.25 10.05
N GLY A 65 -9.67 7.85 10.03
CA GLY A 65 -9.14 8.64 11.15
C GLY A 65 -8.56 7.82 12.30
N ASN A 66 -8.37 6.51 12.13
CA ASN A 66 -7.76 5.63 13.13
C ASN A 66 -6.26 5.85 13.27
N TYR A 67 -5.58 6.27 12.20
CA TYR A 67 -4.13 6.52 12.19
C TYR A 67 -3.80 7.78 11.37
N ARG A 68 -3.41 8.87 12.05
CA ARG A 68 -3.12 10.17 11.43
C ARG A 68 -1.65 10.60 11.54
N GLU A 69 -0.84 9.89 12.30
CA GLU A 69 0.60 10.17 12.47
C GLU A 69 1.43 9.63 11.31
N ILE A 70 1.22 10.19 10.11
CA ILE A 70 1.89 9.74 8.89
C ILE A 70 2.11 10.91 7.91
N PRO A 71 3.26 10.98 7.21
CA PRO A 71 3.46 12.02 6.20
C PRO A 71 2.47 11.90 5.04
N TRP A 72 1.94 13.04 4.58
CA TRP A 72 1.03 13.08 3.42
C TRP A 72 1.67 12.47 2.17
N TRP A 73 2.96 12.77 1.95
CA TRP A 73 3.73 12.21 0.84
C TRP A 73 3.72 10.67 0.84
N THR A 74 3.79 10.04 2.02
CA THR A 74 3.75 8.57 2.14
C THR A 74 2.41 8.01 1.69
N LEU A 75 1.31 8.64 2.08
CA LEU A 75 -0.03 8.24 1.64
C LEU A 75 -0.18 8.38 0.12
N GLY A 76 0.25 9.51 -0.43
CA GLY A 76 0.22 9.77 -1.87
C GLY A 76 1.09 8.80 -2.67
N ALA A 77 2.29 8.47 -2.17
CA ALA A 77 3.19 7.49 -2.80
C ALA A 77 2.58 6.09 -2.81
N ILE A 78 1.97 5.68 -1.68
CA ILE A 78 1.26 4.41 -1.57
C ILE A 78 0.07 4.35 -2.53
N ALA A 79 -0.80 5.38 -2.51
CA ALA A 79 -1.95 5.44 -3.39
C ALA A 79 -1.51 5.37 -4.86
N THR A 80 -0.53 6.17 -5.25
CA THR A 80 0.05 6.16 -6.60
C THR A 80 0.58 4.78 -6.98
N ALA A 81 1.35 4.12 -6.12
CA ALA A 81 1.90 2.79 -6.41
C ALA A 81 0.80 1.72 -6.58
N LEU A 82 -0.25 1.79 -5.77
CA LEU A 82 -1.38 0.88 -5.83
C LEU A 82 -2.24 1.10 -7.07
N THR A 83 -2.57 2.36 -7.41
CA THR A 83 -3.27 2.71 -8.65
C THR A 83 -2.48 2.30 -9.88
N TYR A 84 -1.14 2.44 -9.84
CA TYR A 84 -0.26 2.06 -10.95
C TYR A 84 -0.42 0.58 -11.36
N ILE A 85 -0.75 -0.32 -10.43
CA ILE A 85 -1.00 -1.75 -10.71
C ILE A 85 -2.25 -1.96 -11.59
N LEU A 86 -3.23 -1.04 -11.56
CA LEU A 86 -4.42 -1.12 -12.41
C LEU A 86 -4.20 -0.61 -13.82
N ILE A 87 -3.22 0.27 -14.00
CA ILE A 87 -2.90 0.81 -15.30
C ILE A 87 -2.51 -0.41 -16.14
N PRO A 88 -3.29 -0.76 -17.19
CA PRO A 88 -2.85 -1.80 -18.09
C PRO A 88 -1.48 -1.37 -18.57
N LEU A 89 -0.52 -2.29 -18.62
CA LEU A 89 0.89 -2.07 -19.01
C LEU A 89 1.10 -1.30 -20.34
N ASP A 90 0.01 -0.90 -21.00
CA ASP A 90 -0.15 -0.34 -22.34
C ASP A 90 -0.88 1.04 -22.41
N ALA A 91 -1.08 1.77 -21.30
CA ALA A 91 -1.82 3.06 -21.32
C ALA A 91 -0.95 4.34 -21.37
N ILE A 92 0.30 4.27 -21.85
CA ILE A 92 1.08 5.47 -22.21
C ILE A 92 1.37 5.44 -23.72
N PRO A 93 0.59 6.13 -24.56
CA PRO A 93 0.87 6.23 -26.00
C PRO A 93 2.05 7.17 -26.27
N ASP A 94 3.10 6.60 -26.88
CA ASP A 94 4.05 7.13 -27.88
C ASP A 94 4.60 8.57 -27.81
N ALA A 95 5.76 8.74 -27.16
CA ALA A 95 6.69 9.84 -27.46
C ALA A 95 8.20 9.51 -27.33
N ILE A 96 8.62 8.27 -27.04
CA ILE A 96 10.05 7.93 -26.89
C ILE A 96 10.37 6.61 -27.61
N PRO A 97 11.01 6.64 -28.80
CA PRO A 97 11.27 5.45 -29.61
C PRO A 97 12.29 4.44 -29.02
N VAL A 98 12.72 4.57 -27.75
CA VAL A 98 13.84 3.79 -27.17
C VAL A 98 13.66 3.41 -25.68
N ALA A 99 12.55 3.75 -25.01
CA ALA A 99 12.49 3.68 -23.54
C ALA A 99 11.54 2.58 -23.02
N GLY A 100 12.09 1.40 -22.71
CA GLY A 100 11.34 0.26 -22.17
C GLY A 100 10.49 0.57 -20.93
N PHE A 101 9.38 -0.14 -20.78
CA PHE A 101 8.38 -0.04 -19.71
C PHE A 101 8.97 0.05 -18.28
N ILE A 102 8.26 0.73 -17.37
CA ILE A 102 8.55 0.67 -15.93
C ILE A 102 7.79 -0.53 -15.38
N ASP A 103 8.54 -1.51 -14.88
CA ASP A 103 7.99 -2.75 -14.31
C ASP A 103 7.15 -2.41 -13.06
N ASP A 104 5.90 -2.88 -12.97
CA ASP A 104 5.01 -2.61 -11.81
C ASP A 104 5.66 -3.02 -10.49
N VAL A 105 6.45 -4.10 -10.52
CA VAL A 105 7.26 -4.54 -9.39
C VAL A 105 8.29 -3.50 -8.99
N ALA A 106 8.91 -2.78 -9.93
CA ALA A 106 9.87 -1.73 -9.61
C ALA A 106 9.20 -0.54 -8.89
N VAL A 107 8.01 -0.13 -9.32
CA VAL A 107 7.22 0.92 -8.64
C VAL A 107 6.82 0.47 -7.24
N LEU A 108 6.23 -0.72 -7.12
CA LEU A 108 5.82 -1.27 -5.82
C LEU A 108 7.00 -1.45 -4.87
N LYS A 109 8.10 -2.07 -5.32
CA LYS A 109 9.29 -2.28 -4.49
C LYS A 109 9.91 -0.98 -4.03
N LEU A 110 10.06 -0.02 -4.92
CA LEU A 110 10.64 1.27 -4.56
C LEU A 110 9.72 2.03 -3.60
N CYS A 111 8.41 1.97 -3.79
CA CYS A 111 7.45 2.51 -2.84
C CYS A 111 7.66 1.88 -1.46
N LEU A 112 7.67 0.54 -1.37
CA LEU A 112 7.90 -0.18 -0.11
C LEU A 112 9.22 0.19 0.56
N GLU A 113 10.28 0.40 -0.23
CA GLU A 113 11.59 0.85 0.27
C GLU A 113 11.51 2.26 0.86
N LEU A 114 10.91 3.21 0.12
CA LEU A 114 10.79 4.61 0.52
C LEU A 114 9.89 4.80 1.75
N VAL A 115 8.80 4.03 1.86
CA VAL A 115 7.83 4.14 2.95
C VAL A 115 8.07 3.19 4.12
N SER A 116 9.16 2.41 4.09
CA SER A 116 9.45 1.34 5.05
C SER A 116 9.39 1.78 6.52
N LYS A 117 9.95 2.95 6.85
CA LYS A 117 9.94 3.49 8.22
C LYS A 117 8.54 3.84 8.71
N ASP A 118 7.70 4.38 7.84
CA ASP A 118 6.31 4.72 8.16
C ASP A 118 5.48 3.45 8.30
N LEU A 119 5.71 2.44 7.45
CA LEU A 119 5.08 1.13 7.56
C LEU A 119 5.43 0.41 8.86
N ASP A 120 6.68 0.52 9.34
CA ASP A 120 7.07 -0.06 10.61
C ASP A 120 6.37 0.63 11.79
N SER A 121 6.18 1.95 11.71
CA SER A 121 5.42 2.71 12.71
C SER A 121 3.94 2.32 12.70
N TYR A 122 3.34 2.20 11.52
CA TYR A 122 1.96 1.74 11.35
C TYR A 122 1.76 0.30 11.85
N ARG A 123 2.71 -0.61 11.59
CA ARG A 123 2.65 -1.99 12.11
C ARG A 123 2.64 -2.03 13.63
N ARG A 124 3.50 -1.25 14.30
CA ARG A 124 3.52 -1.16 15.76
C ARG A 124 2.19 -0.62 16.32
N PHE A 125 1.62 0.39 15.66
CA PHE A 125 0.30 0.90 16.02
C PHE A 125 -0.78 -0.20 15.93
N ARG A 126 -0.79 -0.97 14.83
CA ARG A 126 -1.77 -2.04 14.63
C ARG A 126 -1.57 -3.18 15.64
N ASP A 127 -0.34 -3.63 15.84
CA ASP A 127 -0.03 -4.70 16.79
C ASP A 127 -0.42 -4.29 18.23
N ALA A 128 -0.21 -3.02 18.60
CA ALA A 128 -0.67 -2.48 19.87
C ALA A 128 -2.21 -2.49 19.98
N ARG A 129 -2.93 -2.08 18.93
CA ARG A 129 -4.39 -2.12 18.87
C ARG A 129 -4.93 -3.55 19.02
N ASP A 130 -4.39 -4.48 18.24
CA ASP A 130 -4.83 -5.88 18.22
C ASP A 130 -4.57 -6.56 19.57
N SER A 131 -3.49 -6.19 20.28
CA SER A 131 -3.20 -6.69 21.64
C SER A 131 -4.17 -6.19 22.73
N ILE A 132 -4.88 -5.09 22.49
CA ILE A 132 -5.88 -4.53 23.41
C ILE A 132 -7.27 -5.13 23.15
N GLU A 133 -7.52 -5.64 21.94
CA GLU A 133 -8.80 -6.22 21.51
C GLU A 133 -8.94 -7.73 21.81
N GLU A 134 -7.92 -8.39 22.37
CA GLU A 134 -8.06 -9.75 22.94
C GLU A 134 -9.15 -9.75 24.02
N PRO A 135 -10.32 -10.39 23.80
CA PRO A 135 -11.35 -10.42 24.81
C PRO A 135 -10.85 -11.30 25.96
N VAL A 136 -11.04 -10.85 27.19
CA VAL A 136 -10.92 -11.67 28.41
C VAL A 136 -11.89 -12.86 28.29
N ARG A 137 -11.50 -13.91 27.57
CA ARG A 137 -12.15 -15.22 27.51
C ARG A 137 -11.44 -16.11 28.51
N GLY A 138 -11.87 -16.04 29.77
CA GLY A 138 -11.36 -16.95 30.79
C GLY A 138 -11.42 -16.42 32.22
N ALA A 139 -12.41 -15.63 32.60
CA ALA A 139 -12.90 -15.67 33.97
C ALA A 139 -14.03 -16.71 34.00
N ASP A 140 -13.65 -17.98 34.03
CA ASP A 140 -14.56 -19.05 34.43
C ASP A 140 -14.83 -18.85 35.93
N ASP A 141 -15.98 -18.25 36.23
CA ASP A 141 -16.56 -18.14 37.56
C ASP A 141 -16.82 -19.56 38.08
N GLY A 142 -15.77 -20.16 38.65
CA GLY A 142 -15.85 -21.36 39.48
C GLY A 142 -16.78 -21.09 40.66
N LYS A 143 -18.07 -21.36 40.48
CA LYS A 143 -19.07 -21.39 41.54
C LYS A 143 -18.59 -22.26 42.71
N PRO A 144 -18.97 -21.91 43.95
CA PRO A 144 -18.53 -22.64 45.13
C PRO A 144 -19.09 -24.07 45.12
N GLN A 145 -18.24 -25.02 45.50
CA GLN A 145 -18.67 -26.36 45.88
C GLN A 145 -19.51 -26.26 47.16
N THR A 146 -20.80 -26.58 47.05
CA THR A 146 -21.65 -27.10 48.13
C THR A 146 -22.71 -27.99 47.55
#